data_AF-A0A816RH21-F1
#
_entry.id   AF-A0A816RH21-F1
#
_cell.length_a   1.000
_cell.length_b   1.000
_cell.length_c   1.000
_cell.angle_alpha   90.00
_cell.angle_beta   90.00
_cell.angle_gamma   90.00
#
_symmetry.space_group_name_H-M   'P 1'
#
loop_
_entity.id
_entity.type
_entity.pdbx_description
1 polymer ?
#
loop_
_entity_poly.entity_id
_entity_poly.type
_entity_poly.pdbx_seq_one_letter_code
_entity_poly.pdbx_strand_id
1 'polypeptide(L)'
;MKIYSSLWEADDWATQGGRVKIDWSNAPFSASYRSFNDQSACSRTSNTTWVACDANKDSWMWTSLNNHQYGLMKWVQDEFMIYNYCTDYKRFPQGLAKECNL
;
A
#
# COMPACT_ATOMS: atom_id res chain seq x y z
N MET A 1 -4.39 14.26 0.46
CA MET A 1 -3.71 13.26 1.31
C MET A 1 -2.34 13.79 1.70
N LYS A 2 -1.73 13.26 2.77
CA LYS A 2 -0.35 13.56 3.17
C LYS A 2 0.42 12.23 3.26
N ILE A 3 1.74 12.30 3.14
CA ILE A 3 2.63 11.15 3.31
C ILE A 3 2.97 11.03 4.80
N TYR A 4 2.87 9.83 5.35
CA TYR A 4 3.21 9.52 6.74
C TYR A 4 4.14 8.31 6.79
N SER A 5 5.01 8.27 7.78
CA SER A 5 5.80 7.10 8.14
C SER A 5 5.84 6.99 9.67
N SER A 6 5.70 5.78 10.19
CA SER A 6 5.76 5.51 11.63
C SER A 6 6.35 4.12 11.88
N LEU A 7 7.09 4.00 12.98
CA LEU A 7 7.42 2.75 13.63
C LEU A 7 6.67 2.75 14.96
N TRP A 8 5.79 1.79 15.18
CA TRP A 8 4.93 1.73 16.36
C TRP A 8 4.63 0.27 16.72
N GLU A 9 4.18 0.05 17.95
CA GLU A 9 3.85 -1.26 18.50
C GLU A 9 2.38 -1.61 18.26
N ALA A 10 2.09 -2.84 17.83
CA ALA A 10 0.77 -3.28 17.37
C ALA A 10 0.49 -4.76 17.70
N ASP A 11 0.76 -5.15 18.95
CA ASP A 11 0.73 -6.51 19.47
C ASP A 11 -0.62 -7.21 19.29
N ASP A 12 -1.71 -6.46 19.24
CA ASP A 12 -3.05 -7.03 19.13
C ASP A 12 -3.30 -7.75 17.80
N TRP A 13 -2.48 -7.48 16.76
CA TRP A 13 -2.71 -8.07 15.44
C TRP A 13 -1.45 -8.30 14.58
N ALA A 14 -0.33 -7.60 14.81
CA ALA A 14 0.77 -7.53 13.84
C ALA A 14 1.44 -8.87 13.52
N THR A 15 1.78 -9.67 14.53
CA THR A 15 2.54 -10.92 14.34
C THR A 15 1.68 -12.14 14.65
N GLN A 16 1.50 -13.02 13.66
CA GLN A 16 0.64 -14.21 13.73
C GLN A 16 -0.79 -13.88 14.23
N GLY A 17 -1.37 -12.77 13.77
CA GLY A 17 -2.69 -12.32 14.21
C GLY A 17 -2.73 -11.93 15.69
N GLY A 18 -1.62 -11.42 16.23
CA GLY A 18 -1.49 -10.93 17.60
C GLY A 18 -1.09 -11.98 18.64
N ARG A 19 -0.75 -13.20 18.22
CA ARG A 19 -0.31 -14.28 19.11
C ARG A 19 1.10 -14.08 19.66
N VAL A 20 1.98 -13.50 18.85
CA VAL A 20 3.37 -13.21 19.25
C VAL A 20 3.44 -11.73 19.60
N LYS A 21 3.82 -11.45 20.85
CA LYS A 21 3.93 -10.12 21.43
C LYS A 21 5.36 -9.62 21.32
N ILE A 22 5.54 -8.30 21.29
CA ILE A 22 6.85 -7.68 21.26
C ILE A 22 7.64 -8.05 22.52
N ASP A 23 8.91 -8.40 22.33
CA ASP A 23 9.85 -8.58 23.43
C ASP A 23 10.70 -7.32 23.57
N TRP A 24 10.30 -6.46 24.53
CA TRP A 24 10.95 -5.18 24.80
C TRP A 24 12.41 -5.30 25.26
N SER A 25 12.88 -6.49 25.67
CA SER A 25 14.29 -6.70 25.98
C SER A 25 15.21 -6.56 24.75
N ASN A 26 14.65 -6.68 23.54
CA ASN A 26 15.36 -6.50 22.27
C ASN A 26 15.37 -5.03 21.78
N ALA A 27 14.87 -4.09 22.56
CA ALA A 27 14.90 -2.67 22.21
C ALA A 27 16.35 -2.13 22.17
N PRO A 28 16.64 -1.09 21.35
CA PRO A 28 15.69 -0.32 20.54
C PRO A 28 15.35 -0.96 19.19
N PHE A 29 14.08 -0.86 18.80
CA PHE A 29 13.62 -1.17 17.45
C PHE A 29 13.87 0.03 16.54
N SER A 30 14.59 -0.17 15.43
CA SER A 30 14.99 0.92 14.53
C SER A 30 14.59 0.62 13.09
N ALA A 31 14.04 1.64 12.43
CA ALA A 31 13.76 1.64 11.00
C ALA A 31 14.49 2.81 10.35
N SER A 32 15.22 2.53 9.26
CA SER A 32 16.00 3.54 8.53
C SER A 32 15.37 3.81 7.17
N TYR A 33 15.22 5.09 6.84
CA TYR A 33 14.60 5.55 5.59
C TYR A 33 15.59 6.44 4.82
N ARG A 34 15.54 6.36 3.49
CA ARG A 34 16.34 7.20 2.59
C ARG A 34 15.54 7.51 1.32
N SER A 35 16.04 8.45 0.53
CA SER A 35 15.48 8.79 -0.79
C SER A 35 14.03 9.29 -0.74
N PHE A 36 13.72 10.20 0.17
CA PHE A 36 12.43 10.90 0.18
C PHE A 36 12.31 11.74 -1.10
N ASN A 37 11.39 11.35 -1.98
CA ASN A 37 11.16 12.02 -3.26
C ASN A 37 9.66 12.16 -3.53
N ASP A 38 9.18 13.40 -3.54
CA ASP A 38 7.81 13.79 -3.85
C ASP A 38 7.73 14.70 -5.09
N GLN A 39 8.78 14.77 -5.91
CA GLN A 39 8.84 15.66 -7.09
C GLN A 39 7.72 15.40 -8.11
N SER A 40 7.27 14.15 -8.21
CA SER A 40 6.16 13.75 -9.09
C SER A 40 4.79 13.78 -8.40
N ALA A 41 4.71 14.31 -7.17
CA ALA A 41 3.45 14.43 -6.45
C ALA A 41 2.64 15.61 -6.99
N CYS A 42 1.36 15.38 -7.26
CA CYS A 42 0.42 16.46 -7.52
C CYS A 42 -0.06 17.05 -6.20
N SER A 43 0.77 17.88 -5.59
CA SER A 43 0.45 18.53 -4.32
C SER A 43 -0.25 19.86 -4.55
N ARG A 44 -1.34 20.10 -3.82
CA ARG A 44 -2.07 21.36 -3.87
C ARG A 44 -1.27 22.43 -3.10
N THR A 45 -0.82 23.48 -3.79
CA THR A 45 -0.02 24.56 -3.19
C THR A 45 -0.86 25.61 -2.46
N SER A 46 -2.17 25.69 -2.75
CA SER A 46 -3.11 26.57 -2.03
C SER A 46 -4.57 26.09 -2.14
N ASN A 47 -5.43 26.54 -1.23
CA ASN A 47 -6.88 26.27 -1.30
C ASN A 47 -7.55 26.90 -2.53
N THR A 48 -6.92 27.83 -3.23
CA THR A 48 -7.49 28.52 -4.39
C THR A 48 -7.02 27.95 -5.74
N THR A 49 -5.91 27.22 -5.76
CA THR A 49 -5.37 26.58 -6.97
C THR A 49 -5.68 25.09 -6.97
N TRP A 50 -6.50 24.64 -7.93
CA TRP A 50 -6.65 23.22 -8.23
C TRP A 50 -5.40 22.74 -8.94
N VAL A 51 -4.72 21.74 -8.38
CA VAL A 51 -3.63 21.05 -9.08
C VAL A 51 -4.24 19.86 -9.79
N ALA A 52 -4.41 19.99 -11.10
CA ALA A 52 -4.71 18.84 -11.93
C ALA A 52 -3.41 18.06 -12.13
N CYS A 53 -3.38 16.79 -11.71
CA CYS A 53 -2.45 15.84 -12.33
C CYS A 53 -2.84 15.76 -13.80
N ASP A 54 -2.25 16.60 -14.64
CA ASP A 54 -2.62 16.69 -16.05
C ASP A 54 -2.34 15.36 -16.74
N ALA A 55 -3.39 14.75 -17.30
CA ALA A 55 -3.28 13.51 -18.08
C ALA A 55 -2.39 13.68 -19.31
N ASN A 56 -2.26 14.91 -19.81
CA ASN A 56 -1.50 15.23 -21.02
C ASN A 56 0.00 15.49 -20.77
N LYS A 57 0.48 15.33 -19.54
CA LYS A 57 1.88 15.60 -19.15
C LYS A 57 2.65 14.36 -18.70
N ASP A 58 2.29 13.18 -19.21
CA ASP A 58 2.93 11.91 -18.85
C ASP A 58 3.01 11.68 -17.33
N SER A 59 1.99 12.14 -16.60
CA SER A 59 1.93 11.92 -15.16
C SER A 59 1.74 10.43 -14.88
N TRP A 60 2.58 9.88 -13.99
CA TRP A 60 2.52 8.48 -13.56
C TRP A 60 1.11 8.04 -13.13
N MET A 61 0.29 8.97 -12.63
CA MET A 61 -1.09 8.71 -12.19
C MET A 61 -2.01 8.22 -13.31
N TRP A 62 -1.67 8.51 -14.57
CA TRP A 62 -2.45 8.10 -15.75
C TRP A 62 -1.83 6.92 -16.50
N THR A 63 -0.78 6.31 -15.94
CA THR A 63 -0.16 5.13 -16.53
C THR A 63 -0.86 3.86 -16.07
N SER A 64 -0.95 2.87 -16.95
CA SER A 64 -1.41 1.51 -16.65
C SER A 64 -0.24 0.54 -16.71
N LEU A 65 -0.36 -0.58 -15.99
CA LEU A 65 0.63 -1.64 -16.08
C LEU A 65 0.69 -2.18 -17.52
N ASN A 66 1.90 -2.43 -18.01
CA ASN A 66 2.08 -3.19 -19.24
C ASN A 66 2.04 -4.70 -18.97
N ASN A 67 1.98 -5.51 -20.04
CA ASN A 67 1.87 -6.98 -19.92
C ASN A 67 2.99 -7.62 -19.10
N HIS A 68 4.21 -7.08 -19.19
CA HIS A 68 5.33 -7.59 -18.40
C HIS A 68 5.15 -7.29 -16.91
N GLN A 69 4.73 -6.08 -16.57
CA GLN A 69 4.44 -5.68 -15.19
C GLN A 69 3.26 -6.47 -14.61
N TYR A 70 2.22 -6.76 -15.40
CA TYR A 70 1.14 -7.66 -15.00
C TYR A 70 1.65 -9.07 -14.70
N GLY A 71 2.55 -9.61 -15.53
CA GLY A 71 3.18 -10.91 -15.28
C GLY A 71 3.97 -10.95 -13.96
N LEU A 72 4.72 -9.88 -13.66
CA LEU A 72 5.45 -9.75 -12.38
C LEU A 72 4.50 -9.66 -11.18
N MET A 73 3.44 -8.85 -11.28
CA MET A 73 2.43 -8.73 -10.23
C MET A 73 1.77 -10.09 -9.95
N LYS A 74 1.42 -10.84 -11.01
CA LYS A 74 0.84 -12.17 -10.89
C LYS A 74 1.79 -13.16 -10.22
N TRP A 75 3.06 -13.17 -10.61
CA TRP A 75 4.06 -14.03 -9.96
C TRP A 75 4.21 -13.73 -8.46
N VAL A 76 4.21 -12.44 -8.06
CA VAL A 76 4.23 -12.06 -6.64
C VAL A 76 2.97 -12.55 -5.91
N GLN A 77 1.81 -12.42 -6.55
CA GLN A 77 0.53 -12.89 -6.00
C GLN A 77 0.49 -14.41 -5.85
N ASP A 78 1.00 -15.16 -6.82
CA ASP A 78 0.98 -16.62 -6.82
C ASP A 78 1.98 -17.20 -5.80
N GLU A 79 3.17 -16.59 -5.66
CA GLU A 79 4.27 -17.19 -4.88
C GLU A 79 4.44 -16.63 -3.46
N PHE A 80 4.06 -15.37 -3.20
CA PHE A 80 4.37 -14.69 -1.93
C PHE A 80 3.16 -14.14 -1.17
N MET A 81 1.96 -14.12 -1.77
CA MET A 81 0.78 -13.56 -1.12
C MET A 81 0.17 -14.54 -0.11
N ILE A 82 0.22 -14.16 1.17
CA ILE A 82 -0.31 -15.00 2.27
C ILE A 82 -1.75 -14.65 2.68
N TYR A 83 -2.27 -13.50 2.24
CA TYR A 83 -3.64 -13.06 2.51
C TYR A 83 -4.14 -12.17 1.38
N ASN A 84 -5.38 -12.39 0.96
CA ASN A 84 -6.07 -11.55 -0.02
C ASN A 84 -7.55 -11.39 0.37
N TYR A 85 -7.96 -10.14 0.59
CA TYR A 85 -9.34 -9.83 0.96
C TYR A 85 -10.33 -10.14 -0.17
N CYS A 86 -9.89 -10.07 -1.44
CA CYS A 86 -10.71 -10.41 -2.61
C CYS A 86 -11.08 -11.89 -2.68
N THR A 87 -10.44 -12.76 -1.92
CA THR A 87 -10.75 -14.19 -1.85
C THR A 87 -11.15 -14.63 -0.44
N ASP A 88 -11.40 -13.68 0.46
CA ASP A 88 -11.79 -13.93 1.85
C ASP A 88 -13.32 -13.99 1.99
N TYR A 89 -13.90 -15.11 1.55
CA TYR A 89 -15.35 -15.34 1.63
C TYR A 89 -15.88 -15.43 3.06
N LYS A 90 -15.03 -15.69 4.05
CA LYS A 90 -15.43 -15.70 5.46
C LYS A 90 -15.65 -14.28 5.97
N ARG A 91 -14.76 -13.36 5.60
CA ARG A 91 -14.89 -11.94 5.95
C ARG A 91 -15.98 -11.24 5.15
N PHE A 92 -16.17 -11.63 3.88
CA PHE A 92 -17.14 -11.03 2.98
C PHE A 92 -18.20 -12.05 2.50
N PRO A 93 -19.05 -12.56 3.42
CA PRO A 93 -20.03 -13.59 3.07
C PRO A 93 -21.17 -13.09 2.17
N GLN A 94 -21.40 -11.78 2.12
CA GLN A 94 -22.46 -11.16 1.31
C GLN A 94 -22.01 -10.78 -0.11
N GLY A 95 -20.78 -11.12 -0.47
CA GLY A 95 -20.19 -10.78 -1.76
C GLY A 95 -18.89 -10.01 -1.60
N LEU A 96 -17.98 -10.26 -2.54
CA LEU A 96 -16.67 -9.64 -2.60
C LEU A 96 -16.78 -8.19 -3.09
N ALA A 97 -15.75 -7.41 -2.80
CA ALA A 97 -15.66 -6.03 -3.25
C ALA A 97 -15.62 -5.97 -4.80
N LYS A 98 -16.27 -4.96 -5.39
CA LYS A 98 -16.52 -4.91 -6.85
C LYS A 98 -15.23 -4.79 -7.65
N GLU A 99 -14.23 -4.14 -7.08
CA GLU A 99 -12.90 -3.93 -7.66
C GLU A 99 -12.10 -5.22 -7.85
N CYS A 100 -12.48 -6.31 -7.18
CA CYS A 100 -11.79 -7.59 -7.26
C CYS A 100 -11.98 -8.32 -8.60
N ASN A 101 -12.88 -7.84 -9.46
CA ASN A 101 -13.19 -8.43 -10.78
C ASN A 101 -12.83 -7.50 -11.96
N LEU A 102 -12.05 -6.45 -11.70
CA LEU A 102 -11.61 -5.48 -12.72
C LEU A 102 -10.39 -5.99 -13.50
#